data_AF-A0A5C5Y256-F1
#
_entry.id   AF-A0A5C5Y256-F1
#
_cell.length_a   1.000
_cell.length_b   1.000
_cell.length_c   1.000
_cell.angle_alpha   90.00
_cell.angle_beta   90.00
_cell.angle_gamma   90.00
#
_symmetry.space_group_name_H-M   'P 1'
#
loop_
_entity.id
_entity.type
_entity.pdbx_description
1 polymer ?
#
loop_
_entity_poly.entity_id
_entity_poly.type
_entity_poly.pdbx_seq_one_letter_code
_entity_poly.pdbx_strand_id
1 'polypeptide(L)'
;MTGFVTSTGAIYSFSAATEISTDVKTTNLSGTQTRVVAQIQASGTGLDLSSLLLNGQTASVSGIADSRTVTSFGGPTLQSDYMAIWDIAASPLDDYSLAFNSLGPHMSLEAVRIDAFASDTAFVTPASVTAVPEPASVGTMLALTCGGGVRWLRRRKSSVEAKRS
;
A
#
# COMPACT_ATOMS: atom_id res chain seq x y z
N MET A 1 12.54 -7.68 -9.64
CA MET A 1 12.23 -6.88 -8.45
C MET A 1 13.42 -5.95 -8.19
N THR A 2 13.36 -4.73 -8.71
CA THR A 2 14.30 -3.64 -8.40
C THR A 2 13.66 -2.81 -7.30
N GLY A 3 14.19 -2.92 -6.09
CA GLY A 3 13.71 -2.15 -4.94
C GLY A 3 14.89 -1.87 -4.02
N PHE A 4 14.88 -0.71 -3.37
CA PHE A 4 15.86 -0.42 -2.33
C PHE A 4 15.45 -1.16 -1.05
N VAL A 5 16.32 -2.05 -0.59
CA VAL A 5 16.24 -2.59 0.76
C VAL A 5 17.33 -1.88 1.55
N THR A 6 16.93 -0.93 2.39
CA THR A 6 17.86 -0.31 3.33
C THR A 6 18.13 -1.32 4.45
N SER A 7 19.35 -1.87 4.51
CA SER A 7 19.68 -2.98 5.41
C SER A 7 19.70 -2.62 6.89
N THR A 8 19.61 -1.33 7.26
CA THR A 8 19.74 -0.86 8.66
C THR A 8 18.84 0.32 9.06
N GLY A 9 18.01 0.87 8.17
CA GLY A 9 17.13 2.00 8.49
C GLY A 9 16.79 2.85 7.27
N ALA A 10 15.65 3.52 7.33
CA ALA A 10 15.10 4.36 6.28
C ALA A 10 16.07 5.42 5.74
N ILE A 11 15.89 5.82 4.47
CA ILE A 11 16.58 7.00 3.92
C ILE A 11 15.93 8.24 4.53
N TYR A 12 16.67 8.92 5.41
CA TYR A 12 16.18 10.06 6.18
C TYR A 12 17.04 11.31 5.96
N SER A 13 16.38 12.45 5.78
CA SER A 13 17.01 13.77 5.72
C SER A 13 16.38 14.69 6.76
N PHE A 14 17.21 15.30 7.62
CA PHE A 14 16.74 16.22 8.68
C PHE A 14 16.77 17.70 8.28
N SER A 15 17.50 18.05 7.21
CA SER A 15 17.84 19.44 6.89
C SER A 15 17.24 19.93 5.57
N ALA A 16 16.88 19.03 4.66
CA ALA A 16 16.34 19.37 3.35
C ALA A 16 15.32 18.33 2.89
N ALA A 17 14.51 18.68 1.89
CA ALA A 17 13.69 17.70 1.19
C ALA A 17 14.57 16.61 0.58
N THR A 18 14.15 15.37 0.71
CA THR A 18 14.85 14.23 0.13
C THR A 18 14.42 14.09 -1.32
N GLU A 19 15.39 14.07 -2.24
CA GLU A 19 15.18 13.74 -3.65
C GLU A 19 15.63 12.30 -3.89
N ILE A 20 14.77 11.47 -4.47
CA ILE A 20 15.04 10.05 -4.73
C ILE A 20 14.84 9.80 -6.22
N SER A 21 15.80 9.09 -6.82
CA SER A 21 15.71 8.61 -8.20
C SER A 21 16.19 7.16 -8.28
N THR A 22 15.53 6.35 -9.11
CA THR A 22 15.85 4.94 -9.31
C THR A 22 15.46 4.43 -10.67
N ASP A 23 16.21 3.44 -11.15
CA ASP A 23 15.96 2.82 -12.44
C ASP A 23 15.17 1.52 -12.28
N VAL A 24 14.18 1.35 -13.16
CA VAL A 24 13.28 0.21 -13.27
C VAL A 24 13.63 -0.52 -14.56
N LYS A 25 14.27 -1.68 -14.41
CA LYS A 25 14.69 -2.53 -15.54
C LYS A 25 13.48 -3.31 -16.06
N THR A 26 13.15 -3.15 -17.35
CA THR A 26 12.01 -3.79 -18.02
C THR A 26 12.39 -4.58 -19.27
N THR A 27 13.69 -4.85 -19.46
CA THR A 27 14.26 -5.57 -20.61
C THR A 27 13.68 -6.96 -20.89
N ASN A 28 13.01 -7.58 -19.91
CA ASN A 28 12.38 -8.89 -20.04
C ASN A 28 10.87 -8.82 -20.33
N LEU A 29 10.30 -7.63 -20.50
CA LEU A 29 8.90 -7.42 -20.81
C LEU A 29 8.70 -7.20 -22.31
N SER A 30 7.58 -7.71 -22.83
CA SER A 30 7.17 -7.51 -24.22
C SER A 30 5.66 -7.30 -24.30
N GLY A 31 5.23 -6.51 -25.27
CA GLY A 31 3.84 -6.14 -25.50
C GLY A 31 3.73 -4.77 -26.15
N THR A 32 2.49 -4.34 -26.41
CA THR A 32 2.20 -3.01 -26.99
C THR A 32 1.80 -1.96 -25.96
N GLN A 33 1.60 -2.38 -24.71
CA GLN A 33 1.19 -1.54 -23.58
C GLN A 33 2.08 -1.83 -22.38
N THR A 34 2.38 -0.80 -21.59
CA THR A 34 3.18 -0.93 -20.37
C THR A 34 2.44 -0.36 -19.17
N ARG A 35 2.46 -1.07 -18.03
CA ARG A 35 2.03 -0.55 -16.74
C ARG A 35 3.20 -0.60 -15.77
N VAL A 36 3.49 0.52 -15.12
CA VAL A 36 4.41 0.58 -13.97
C VAL A 36 3.61 0.96 -12.75
N VAL A 37 3.83 0.27 -11.64
CA VAL A 37 3.20 0.52 -10.35
C VAL A 37 4.28 0.74 -9.31
N ALA A 38 4.22 1.87 -8.61
CA ALA A 38 5.10 2.16 -7.49
C ALA A 38 4.27 2.16 -6.19
N GLN A 39 4.80 1.49 -5.17
CA GLN A 39 4.33 1.56 -3.78
C GLN A 39 5.46 2.11 -2.92
N ILE A 40 5.21 3.24 -2.27
CA ILE A 40 6.21 3.96 -1.49
C ILE A 40 5.70 4.07 -0.06
N GLN A 41 6.49 3.60 0.90
CA GLN A 41 6.19 3.74 2.32
C GLN A 41 7.14 4.76 2.91
N ALA A 42 6.59 5.79 3.54
CA ALA A 42 7.37 6.82 4.21
C ALA A 42 6.73 7.20 5.54
N SER A 43 7.57 7.63 6.48
CA SER A 43 7.15 8.17 7.77
C SER A 43 7.67 9.60 7.97
N GLY A 44 7.02 10.37 8.85
CA GLY A 44 7.37 11.78 9.08
C GLY A 44 6.73 12.70 8.06
N THR A 45 7.54 13.56 7.43
CA THR A 45 7.04 14.45 6.38
C THR A 45 6.59 13.66 5.17
N GLY A 46 5.43 14.02 4.61
CA GLY A 46 4.83 13.30 3.50
C GLY A 46 5.62 13.40 2.19
N LEU A 47 5.25 12.53 1.24
CA LEU A 47 5.77 12.55 -0.13
C LEU A 47 5.04 13.62 -0.95
N ASP A 48 5.77 14.36 -1.79
CA ASP A 48 5.17 15.27 -2.75
C ASP A 48 4.70 14.50 -3.98
N LEU A 49 3.39 14.17 -4.02
CA LEU A 49 2.81 13.39 -5.11
C LEU A 49 2.91 14.09 -6.47
N SER A 50 3.08 15.42 -6.51
CA SER A 50 3.26 16.16 -7.76
C SER A 50 4.66 15.99 -8.35
N SER A 51 5.64 15.65 -7.51
CA SER A 51 7.02 15.34 -7.92
C SER A 51 7.23 13.89 -8.36
N LEU A 52 6.22 13.02 -8.19
CA LEU A 52 6.31 11.59 -8.49
C LEU A 52 6.17 11.34 -10.00
N LEU A 53 7.31 11.15 -10.66
CA LEU A 53 7.43 11.07 -12.11
C LEU A 53 8.11 9.77 -12.56
N LEU A 54 7.67 9.22 -13.69
CA LEU A 54 8.31 8.11 -14.39
C LEU A 54 8.77 8.59 -15.77
N ASN A 55 10.08 8.60 -16.04
CA ASN A 55 10.68 9.24 -17.23
C ASN A 55 10.17 10.67 -17.46
N GLY A 56 9.95 11.43 -16.38
CA GLY A 56 9.41 12.79 -16.43
C GLY A 56 7.89 12.87 -16.67
N GLN A 57 7.18 11.75 -16.75
CA GLN A 57 5.73 11.70 -16.93
C GLN A 57 5.00 11.53 -15.59
N THR A 58 3.90 12.26 -15.42
CA THR A 58 3.01 12.13 -14.26
C THR A 58 2.27 10.80 -14.26
N ALA A 59 1.97 10.29 -13.07
CA ALA A 59 1.17 9.08 -12.92
C ALA A 59 -0.24 9.25 -13.51
N SER A 60 -0.77 8.19 -14.11
CA SER A 60 -2.19 8.11 -14.51
C SER A 60 -3.10 8.15 -13.30
N VAL A 61 -2.65 7.55 -12.20
CA VAL A 61 -3.31 7.54 -10.89
C VAL A 61 -2.24 7.62 -9.81
N SER A 62 -2.39 8.50 -8.84
CA SER A 62 -1.55 8.50 -7.64
C SER A 62 -2.33 8.95 -6.42
N GLY A 63 -1.87 8.55 -5.23
CA GLY A 63 -2.52 8.91 -3.98
C GLY A 63 -1.97 8.18 -2.77
N ILE A 64 -2.56 8.50 -1.61
CA ILE A 64 -2.30 7.80 -0.36
C ILE A 64 -3.22 6.57 -0.33
N ALA A 65 -2.61 5.38 -0.29
CA ALA A 65 -3.30 4.11 -0.17
C ALA A 65 -3.70 3.81 1.27
N ASP A 66 -2.85 4.12 2.24
CA ASP A 66 -3.13 4.00 3.68
C ASP A 66 -2.30 5.01 4.49
N SER A 67 -2.77 5.36 5.68
CA SER A 67 -2.02 6.20 6.62
C SER A 67 -2.35 5.84 8.06
N ARG A 68 -1.32 5.67 8.88
CA ARG A 68 -1.45 5.31 10.29
C ARG A 68 -0.41 5.97 11.16
N THR A 69 -0.76 6.22 12.41
CA THR A 69 0.20 6.69 13.40
C THR A 69 1.06 5.52 13.89
N VAL A 70 2.37 5.70 13.89
CA VAL A 70 3.35 4.74 14.41
C VAL A 70 4.26 5.40 15.43
N THR A 71 4.83 4.60 16.33
CA THR A 71 5.82 5.08 17.30
C THR A 71 7.20 5.11 16.66
N SER A 72 7.87 6.27 16.71
CA SER A 72 9.26 6.45 16.29
C SER A 72 10.13 6.90 17.46
N PHE A 73 11.45 6.98 17.23
CA PHE A 73 12.41 7.49 18.22
C PHE A 73 12.09 8.93 18.68
N GLY A 74 11.50 9.77 17.81
CA GLY A 74 11.11 11.14 18.12
C GLY A 74 9.70 11.31 18.68
N GLY A 75 8.99 10.20 18.96
CA GLY A 75 7.58 10.21 19.33
C GLY A 75 6.66 9.69 18.21
N PRO A 76 5.33 9.80 18.40
CA PRO A 76 4.36 9.38 17.39
C PRO A 76 4.56 10.15 16.08
N THR A 77 4.56 9.44 14.97
CA THR A 77 4.67 10.00 13.61
C THR A 77 3.65 9.36 12.69
N LEU A 78 3.33 10.02 11.58
CA LEU A 78 2.50 9.45 10.53
C LEU A 78 3.37 8.60 9.60
N GLN A 79 2.95 7.36 9.38
CA GLN A 79 3.46 6.50 8.32
C GLN A 79 2.37 6.39 7.26
N SER A 80 2.73 6.69 6.01
CA SER A 80 1.80 6.67 4.88
C SER A 80 2.35 5.76 3.78
N ASP A 81 1.44 4.98 3.22
CA ASP A 81 1.66 4.15 2.05
C ASP A 81 1.09 4.89 0.84
N TYR A 82 1.96 5.26 -0.10
CA TYR A 82 1.60 5.93 -1.35
C TYR A 82 1.59 4.90 -2.47
N MET A 83 0.68 5.08 -3.42
CA MET A 83 0.64 4.29 -4.64
C MET A 83 0.57 5.20 -5.84
N ALA A 84 1.28 4.83 -6.91
CA ALA A 84 1.17 5.45 -8.22
C ALA A 84 1.18 4.41 -9.33
N ILE A 85 0.40 4.67 -10.37
CA ILE A 85 0.23 3.81 -11.54
C ILE A 85 0.45 4.66 -12.78
N TRP A 86 1.34 4.19 -13.65
CA TRP A 86 1.54 4.73 -14.99
C TRP A 86 1.07 3.71 -16.00
N ASP A 87 0.03 4.05 -16.75
CA ASP A 87 -0.42 3.30 -17.92
C ASP A 87 0.11 4.00 -19.17
N ILE A 88 1.04 3.36 -19.85
CA ILE A 88 1.74 3.90 -21.02
C ILE A 88 1.23 3.16 -22.25
N ALA A 89 0.71 3.94 -23.21
CA ALA A 89 0.15 3.43 -24.46
C ALA A 89 1.24 3.03 -25.49
N ALA A 90 2.27 2.32 -25.03
CA ALA A 90 3.44 1.96 -25.83
C ALA A 90 4.14 0.70 -25.30
N SER A 91 4.96 0.08 -26.15
CA SER A 91 5.83 -1.03 -25.79
C SER A 91 6.82 -0.65 -24.68
N PRO A 92 7.20 -1.59 -23.80
CA PRO A 92 8.16 -1.32 -22.73
C PRO A 92 9.49 -0.80 -23.28
N LEU A 93 10.05 0.22 -22.63
CA LEU A 93 11.45 0.57 -22.80
C LEU A 93 12.33 -0.48 -22.08
N ASP A 94 13.63 -0.45 -22.34
CA ASP A 94 14.58 -1.27 -21.57
C ASP A 94 14.63 -0.81 -20.10
N ASP A 95 14.48 0.49 -19.88
CA ASP A 95 14.62 1.17 -18.60
C ASP A 95 13.62 2.33 -18.43
N TYR A 96 13.11 2.47 -17.22
CA TYR A 96 12.39 3.65 -16.76
C TYR A 96 13.06 4.26 -15.53
N SER A 97 13.12 5.58 -15.43
CA SER A 97 13.61 6.31 -14.27
C SER A 97 12.43 6.83 -13.45
N LEU A 98 12.30 6.36 -12.21
CA LEU A 98 11.32 6.84 -11.23
C LEU A 98 11.99 7.89 -10.35
N ALA A 99 11.40 9.07 -10.25
CA ALA A 99 11.86 10.15 -9.38
C ALA A 99 10.73 10.69 -8.50
N PHE A 100 11.05 11.08 -7.27
CA PHE A 100 10.12 11.76 -6.35
C PHE A 100 10.85 12.48 -5.22
N ASN A 101 10.15 13.45 -4.64
CA ASN A 101 10.63 14.30 -3.56
C ASN A 101 9.74 14.18 -2.32
N SER A 102 10.30 14.51 -1.15
CA SER A 102 9.49 14.78 0.03
C SER A 102 8.90 16.20 -0.01
N LEU A 103 7.80 16.42 0.70
CA LEU A 103 7.20 17.76 0.89
C LEU A 103 8.09 18.71 1.72
N GLY A 104 9.12 18.17 2.37
CA GLY A 104 10.00 18.93 3.25
C GLY A 104 11.01 18.04 3.99
N PRO A 105 11.78 18.62 4.93
CA PRO A 105 12.70 17.85 5.76
C PRO A 105 11.93 16.88 6.66
N HIS A 106 12.64 15.91 7.24
CA HIS A 106 12.13 14.90 8.17
C HIS A 106 11.25 13.80 7.54
N MET A 107 11.34 13.58 6.24
CA MET A 107 10.81 12.35 5.64
C MET A 107 11.80 11.21 5.88
N SER A 108 11.27 10.07 6.34
CA SER A 108 11.95 8.79 6.48
C SER A 108 11.37 7.83 5.46
N LEU A 109 12.15 7.49 4.42
CA LEU A 109 11.73 6.52 3.40
C LEU A 109 11.99 5.10 3.89
N GLU A 110 10.92 4.36 4.16
CA GLU A 110 11.00 3.00 4.71
C GLU A 110 11.12 1.95 3.61
N ALA A 111 10.35 2.09 2.53
CA ALA A 111 10.36 1.13 1.43
C ALA A 111 9.90 1.75 0.11
N VAL A 112 10.48 1.24 -0.98
CA VAL A 112 10.00 1.48 -2.35
C VAL A 112 9.91 0.14 -3.05
N ARG A 113 8.72 -0.18 -3.56
CA ARG A 113 8.45 -1.38 -4.36
C ARG A 113 7.93 -0.93 -5.70
N ILE A 114 8.51 -1.49 -6.76
CA ILE A 114 8.15 -1.15 -8.13
C ILE A 114 7.92 -2.44 -8.89
N ASP A 115 6.75 -2.53 -9.50
CA ASP A 115 6.36 -3.62 -10.37
C ASP A 115 6.05 -3.07 -11.76
N ALA A 116 6.49 -3.78 -12.78
CA ALA A 116 6.27 -3.43 -14.17
C ALA A 116 5.63 -4.61 -14.91
N PHE A 117 4.66 -4.28 -15.77
CA PHE A 117 3.86 -5.23 -16.53
C PHE A 117 3.77 -4.77 -17.97
N ALA A 118 3.67 -5.74 -18.88
CA ALA A 118 3.38 -5.48 -20.28
C ALA A 118 2.18 -6.31 -20.74
N SER A 119 1.46 -5.79 -21.72
CA SER A 119 0.24 -6.41 -22.27
C SER A 119 0.08 -6.01 -23.73
N ASP A 120 -0.55 -6.86 -24.53
CA ASP A 120 -0.99 -6.51 -25.89
C ASP A 120 -2.36 -5.80 -25.92
N THR A 121 -2.98 -5.67 -24.75
CA THR A 121 -4.27 -4.99 -24.57
C THR A 121 -4.14 -3.88 -23.54
N ALA A 122 -4.89 -2.79 -23.76
CA ALA A 122 -4.85 -1.64 -22.87
C ALA A 122 -5.24 -2.03 -21.44
N PHE A 123 -4.51 -1.50 -20.47
CA PHE A 123 -4.84 -1.72 -19.07
C PHE A 123 -6.10 -0.95 -18.68
N VAL A 124 -6.89 -1.53 -17.79
CA VAL A 124 -8.00 -0.80 -17.14
C VAL A 124 -7.40 0.02 -16.00
N THR A 125 -7.37 1.34 -16.17
CA THR A 125 -6.89 2.29 -15.16
C THR A 125 -7.94 2.43 -14.04
N PRO A 126 -7.56 2.24 -12.76
CA PRO A 126 -8.49 2.48 -11.66
C PRO A 126 -8.82 3.99 -11.56
N ALA A 127 -10.01 4.33 -11.08
CA ALA A 127 -10.42 5.74 -10.98
C ALA A 127 -9.65 6.52 -9.89
N SER A 128 -9.16 5.83 -8.86
CA SER A 128 -8.46 6.43 -7.72
C SER A 128 -7.64 5.38 -6.97
N VAL A 129 -6.64 5.84 -6.20
CA VAL A 129 -6.03 5.04 -5.13
C VAL A 129 -6.98 5.05 -3.93
N THR A 130 -7.55 3.91 -3.59
CA THR A 130 -8.39 3.75 -2.39
C THR A 130 -7.96 2.52 -1.62
N ALA A 131 -7.86 2.62 -0.30
CA ALA A 131 -7.75 1.45 0.58
C ALA A 131 -8.90 0.49 0.27
N VAL A 132 -8.58 -0.78 0.00
CA VAL A 132 -9.60 -1.82 -0.11
C VAL A 132 -10.18 -2.03 1.30
N PRO A 133 -11.47 -1.75 1.56
CA PRO A 133 -12.06 -2.04 2.84
C PRO A 133 -11.92 -3.54 3.11
N GLU A 134 -11.40 -3.92 4.28
CA GLU A 134 -11.38 -5.33 4.67
C GLU A 134 -12.80 -5.89 4.55
N PRO A 135 -12.97 -7.11 3.98
CA PRO A 135 -14.29 -7.66 3.84
C PRO A 135 -14.91 -7.78 5.24
N ALA A 136 -16.12 -7.26 5.42
CA ALA A 136 -16.87 -7.27 6.67
C ALA A 136 -17.14 -8.69 7.25
N SER A 137 -16.61 -9.74 6.61
CA SER A 137 -16.74 -11.15 6.97
C SER A 137 -16.07 -11.54 8.30
N VAL A 138 -15.13 -10.75 8.82
CA VAL A 138 -14.55 -11.01 10.15
C VAL A 138 -15.57 -10.73 11.28
N GLY A 139 -16.42 -9.71 11.11
CA GLY A 139 -17.47 -9.38 12.08
C GLY A 139 -18.57 -10.45 12.19
N THR A 140 -18.90 -11.11 11.07
CA THR A 140 -19.98 -12.10 11.02
C THR A 140 -19.61 -13.44 11.66
N MET A 141 -18.32 -13.83 11.68
CA MET A 141 -17.89 -15.05 12.40
C MET A 141 -17.99 -14.90 13.92
N LEU A 142 -17.75 -13.70 14.47
CA LEU A 142 -17.88 -13.42 15.90
C LEU A 142 -19.35 -13.35 16.36
N ALA A 143 -20.25 -12.87 15.51
CA ALA A 143 -21.68 -12.84 15.82
C ALA A 143 -22.32 -14.24 15.91
N LEU A 144 -21.80 -15.23 15.16
CA LEU A 144 -22.31 -16.60 15.14
C LEU A 144 -21.89 -17.43 16.37
N THR A 145 -20.77 -17.13 17.02
CA THR A 145 -20.30 -17.86 18.21
C THR A 145 -20.98 -17.39 19.50
N CYS A 146 -21.37 -16.12 19.60
CA CYS A 146 -22.07 -15.59 20.78
C CYS A 146 -23.57 -15.98 20.84
N GLY A 147 -24.22 -16.23 19.70
CA GLY A 147 -25.64 -16.63 19.65
C GLY A 147 -25.93 -18.07 20.10
N GLY A 148 -24.96 -18.98 19.96
CA GLY A 148 -25.12 -20.39 20.31
C GLY A 148 -25.08 -20.71 21.81
N GLY A 149 -24.33 -19.93 22.59
CA GLY A 149 -24.12 -20.18 24.03
C GLY A 149 -25.37 -19.98 24.89
N VAL A 150 -26.23 -19.03 24.53
CA VAL A 150 -27.43 -18.69 25.33
C VAL A 150 -28.49 -19.78 25.26
N ARG A 151 -28.59 -20.51 24.12
CA ARG A 151 -29.60 -21.56 23.95
C ARG A 151 -29.23 -22.87 24.65
N TRP A 152 -27.94 -23.13 24.87
CA TRP A 152 -27.47 -24.35 25.54
C TRP A 152 -27.63 -24.28 27.07
N LEU A 153 -27.45 -23.11 27.67
CA LEU A 153 -27.62 -22.92 29.13
C LEU A 153 -29.09 -23.03 29.57
N ARG A 154 -30.05 -22.74 28.69
CA ARG A 154 -31.49 -22.86 29.01
C ARG A 154 -31.99 -24.32 29.08
N ARG A 155 -31.35 -25.26 28.36
CA ARG A 155 -31.77 -26.68 28.39
C ARG A 155 -31.36 -27.41 29.66
N ARG A 156 -30.28 -27.00 30.34
CA ARG A 156 -29.80 -27.68 31.55
C ARG A 156 -30.66 -27.44 32.79
N LYS A 157 -31.42 -26.34 32.87
CA LYS A 157 -32.31 -26.09 34.02
C LYS A 157 -33.58 -26.95 34.02
N SER A 158 -34.15 -27.27 32.86
CA SER A 158 -35.41 -28.06 32.82
C SER A 158 -35.24 -29.55 33.14
N SER A 159 -34.03 -30.11 32.98
CA SER A 159 -33.81 -31.55 33.19
C SER A 159 -33.54 -31.92 34.65
N VAL A 160 -33.32 -30.95 35.54
CA VAL A 160 -33.06 -31.21 36.97
C VAL A 160 -34.38 -31.29 37.76
N GLU A 161 -35.43 -30.59 37.32
CA GLU A 161 -36.76 -30.67 37.96
C GLU A 161 -37.51 -31.97 37.66
N ALA A 162 -37.24 -32.63 36.53
CA ALA A 162 -37.93 -33.88 36.14
C ALA A 162 -37.42 -35.14 36.88
N LYS A 163 -36.42 -35.04 37.75
CA LYS A 163 -35.85 -36.17 38.52
C LYS A 163 -36.21 -36.16 40.02
N ARG A 164 -37.11 -35.28 40.44
CA ARG A 164 -37.68 -35.27 41.80
C ARG A 164 -39.20 -35.35 41.70
N SER A 165 -39.70 -36.52 41.34
CA SER A 165 -41.08 -36.97 41.50
C SER A 165 -41.10 -38.46 41.68
#